data_AF-A0A372IH95-F1
#
_entry.id   AF-A0A372IH95-F1
#
_cell.length_a   1.000
_cell.length_b   1.000
_cell.length_c   1.000
_cell.angle_alpha   90.00
_cell.angle_beta   90.00
_cell.angle_gamma   90.00
#
_symmetry.space_group_name_H-M   'P 1'
#
loop_
_entity.id
_entity.type
_entity.pdbx_description
1 polymer ?
#
loop_
_entity_poly.entity_id
_entity_poly.type
_entity_poly.pdbx_seq_one_letter_code
_entity_poly.pdbx_strand_id
1 'polypeptide(L)'
;MDPFDLVLPLAVFAGIYAVVTGLSWLRRYVGESLAGRKTAMRLNLARRAGPPILAALILLVAGGVIGVAGEGELAALLAGGGLSFGFHRGLAELNRPDWRELALRGALTLAFGLFLLWQIGVL
;
A
#
# COMPACT_ATOMS: atom_id res chain seq x y z
N MET A 1 3.11 -25.61 4.03
CA MET A 1 2.61 -24.35 3.45
C MET A 1 3.75 -23.75 2.70
N ASP A 2 3.54 -23.49 1.41
CA ASP A 2 4.50 -22.78 0.59
C ASP A 2 4.54 -21.32 1.08
N PRO A 3 5.71 -20.70 1.33
CA PRO A 3 5.80 -19.27 1.63
C PRO A 3 5.02 -18.39 0.64
N PHE A 4 4.87 -18.82 -0.61
CA PHE A 4 4.10 -18.13 -1.64
C PHE A 4 2.58 -18.10 -1.38
N ASP A 5 2.05 -19.04 -0.60
CA ASP A 5 0.61 -19.11 -0.25
C ASP A 5 0.12 -17.86 0.49
N LEU A 6 1.03 -17.16 1.19
CA LEU A 6 0.72 -15.94 1.96
C LEU A 6 0.94 -14.65 1.18
N VAL A 7 1.67 -14.69 0.07
CA VAL A 7 2.05 -13.48 -0.69
C VAL A 7 0.80 -12.79 -1.23
N LEU A 8 -0.13 -13.55 -1.81
CA LEU A 8 -1.37 -13.02 -2.36
C LEU A 8 -2.27 -12.42 -1.26
N PRO A 9 -2.59 -13.12 -0.15
CA PRO A 9 -3.29 -12.52 0.98
C PRO A 9 -2.65 -11.21 1.48
N LEU A 10 -1.34 -11.20 1.67
CA LEU A 10 -0.62 -10.02 2.14
C LEU A 10 -0.68 -8.88 1.11
N ALA A 11 -0.57 -9.18 -0.18
CA ALA A 11 -0.68 -8.20 -1.26
C ALA A 11 -2.09 -7.59 -1.30
N VAL A 12 -3.14 -8.39 -1.10
CA VAL A 12 -4.53 -7.91 -1.02
C VAL A 12 -4.72 -6.97 0.17
N PHE A 13 -4.32 -7.38 1.37
CA PHE A 13 -4.44 -6.54 2.56
C PHE A 13 -3.63 -5.25 2.44
N ALA A 14 -2.39 -5.33 1.95
CA ALA A 14 -1.56 -4.17 1.71
C ALA A 14 -2.15 -3.25 0.61
N GLY A 15 -2.70 -3.81 -0.46
CA GLY A 15 -3.36 -3.04 -1.51
C GLY A 15 -4.56 -2.25 -0.97
N ILE A 16 -5.45 -2.90 -0.23
CA ILE A 16 -6.62 -2.24 0.37
C ILE A 16 -6.18 -1.19 1.38
N TYR A 17 -5.24 -1.52 2.28
CA TYR A 17 -4.75 -0.57 3.25
C TYR A 17 -4.11 0.65 2.59
N ALA A 18 -3.37 0.46 1.50
CA ALA A 18 -2.81 1.55 0.69
C ALA A 18 -3.91 2.43 0.11
N VAL A 19 -5.00 1.86 -0.42
CA VAL A 19 -6.14 2.62 -0.95
C VAL A 19 -6.80 3.44 0.16
N VAL A 20 -7.20 2.80 1.25
CA VAL A 20 -7.92 3.45 2.35
C VAL A 20 -7.05 4.55 2.98
N THR A 21 -5.79 4.26 3.25
CA THR A 21 -4.83 5.22 3.83
C THR A 21 -4.47 6.32 2.85
N GLY A 22 -4.37 5.98 1.56
CA GLY A 22 -4.13 6.92 0.47
C GLY A 22 -5.24 7.95 0.32
N LEU A 23 -6.51 7.57 0.52
CA LEU A 23 -7.63 8.51 0.54
C LEU A 23 -7.53 9.50 1.72
N SER A 24 -7.20 9.04 2.93
CA SER A 24 -6.92 9.93 4.07
C SER A 24 -5.75 10.88 3.78
N TRP A 25 -4.68 10.37 3.19
CA TRP A 25 -3.51 11.17 2.81
C TRP A 25 -3.86 12.21 1.74
N LEU A 26 -4.63 11.82 0.72
CA LEU A 26 -5.06 12.70 -0.37
C LEU A 26 -5.98 13.81 0.13
N ARG A 27 -6.94 13.48 1.02
CA ARG A 27 -7.80 14.48 1.69
C ARG A 27 -6.96 15.55 2.39
N ARG A 28 -5.89 15.13 3.10
CA ARG A 28 -4.97 16.06 3.76
C ARG A 28 -4.15 16.85 2.76
N TYR A 29 -3.65 16.20 1.71
CA TYR A 29 -2.86 16.81 0.67
C TYR A 29 -3.65 17.94 -0.05
N VAL A 30 -4.91 17.70 -0.39
CA VAL A 30 -5.78 18.68 -1.05
C VAL A 30 -6.07 19.86 -0.12
N GLY A 31 -6.35 19.59 1.16
CA GLY A 31 -6.65 20.61 2.17
C GLY A 31 -5.46 21.45 2.66
N GLU A 32 -4.22 21.12 2.28
CA GLU A 32 -3.04 21.91 2.65
C GLU A 32 -2.91 23.16 1.77
N SER A 33 -2.88 24.36 2.38
CA SER A 33 -2.82 25.63 1.62
C SER A 33 -1.39 26.04 1.29
N LEU A 34 -0.40 25.60 2.07
CA LEU A 34 0.99 26.01 1.90
C LEU A 34 1.68 25.17 0.81
N ALA A 35 2.05 25.82 -0.30
CA ALA A 35 2.70 25.17 -1.44
C ALA A 35 3.99 24.41 -1.04
N GLY A 36 4.80 24.98 -0.15
CA GLY A 36 6.02 24.32 0.36
C GLY A 36 5.72 23.01 1.10
N ARG A 37 4.66 22.97 1.92
CA ARG A 37 4.24 21.75 2.63
C ARG A 37 3.68 20.71 1.68
N LYS A 38 2.90 21.13 0.68
CA LYS A 38 2.43 20.24 -0.41
C LYS A 38 3.61 19.57 -1.13
N THR A 39 4.63 20.33 -1.51
CA THR A 39 5.82 19.77 -2.16
C THR A 39 6.56 18.79 -1.26
N ALA A 40 6.75 19.14 0.02
CA ALA A 40 7.39 18.25 1.00
C ALA A 40 6.61 16.94 1.18
N MET A 41 5.28 16.99 1.26
CA MET A 41 4.42 15.81 1.36
C MET A 41 4.61 14.86 0.15
N ARG A 42 4.58 15.41 -1.07
CA ARG A 42 4.80 14.61 -2.30
C ARG A 42 6.19 14.00 -2.32
N LEU A 43 7.22 14.78 -1.97
CA LEU A 43 8.60 14.32 -1.99
C LEU A 43 8.85 13.21 -0.95
N ASN A 44 8.28 13.35 0.26
CA ASN A 44 8.38 12.31 1.29
C ASN A 44 7.65 11.03 0.88
N LEU A 45 6.49 11.15 0.24
CA LEU A 45 5.80 9.98 -0.32
C LEU A 45 6.65 9.32 -1.42
N ALA A 46 7.18 10.09 -2.37
CA ALA A 46 8.01 9.58 -3.45
C ALA A 46 9.27 8.88 -2.92
N ARG A 47 9.91 9.40 -1.87
CA ARG A 47 11.08 8.76 -1.24
C ARG A 47 10.76 7.42 -0.57
N ARG A 48 9.54 7.24 -0.07
CA ARG A 48 9.13 6.05 0.68
C ARG A 48 8.49 4.99 -0.19
N ALA A 49 7.56 5.40 -1.05
CA ALA A 49 6.83 4.51 -1.93
C ALA A 49 7.49 4.36 -3.30
N GLY A 50 8.34 5.30 -3.72
CA GLY A 50 9.01 5.25 -5.02
C GLY A 50 9.90 4.02 -5.21
N PRO A 51 10.88 3.76 -4.30
CA PRO A 51 11.74 2.58 -4.41
C PRO A 51 10.96 1.24 -4.49
N PRO A 52 9.97 0.95 -3.62
CA PRO A 52 9.22 -0.30 -3.72
C PRO A 52 8.32 -0.37 -4.97
N ILE A 53 7.78 0.76 -5.45
CA ILE A 53 7.02 0.78 -6.71
C ILE A 53 7.93 0.52 -7.91
N LEU A 54 9.12 1.11 -7.94
CA LEU A 54 10.11 0.81 -8.98
C LEU A 54 10.55 -0.65 -8.92
N ALA A 55 10.79 -1.19 -7.72
CA ALA A 55 11.12 -2.60 -7.54
C ALA A 55 9.99 -3.52 -8.03
N ALA A 56 8.73 -3.19 -7.74
CA ALA A 56 7.56 -3.92 -8.23
C ALA A 56 7.49 -3.91 -9.77
N LEU A 57 7.71 -2.75 -10.41
CA LEU A 57 7.73 -2.64 -11.87
C LEU A 57 8.88 -3.44 -12.50
N ILE A 58 10.08 -3.36 -11.91
CA ILE A 58 11.23 -4.14 -12.36
C ILE A 58 10.94 -5.63 -12.22
N LEU A 59 10.39 -6.07 -11.09
CA LEU A 59 10.04 -7.47 -10.87
C LEU A 59 8.98 -7.95 -11.86
N LEU A 60 7.94 -7.16 -12.13
CA LEU A 60 6.90 -7.53 -13.08
C LEU A 60 7.44 -7.66 -14.51
N VAL A 61 8.30 -6.74 -14.94
CA VAL A 61 8.86 -6.74 -16.30
C VAL A 61 9.99 -7.77 -16.43
N ALA A 62 11.04 -7.63 -15.63
CA ALA A 62 12.22 -8.48 -15.74
C ALA A 62 11.93 -9.90 -15.23
N GLY A 63 11.17 -10.03 -14.14
CA GLY A 63 10.74 -11.32 -13.60
C GLY A 63 9.86 -12.09 -14.58
N GLY A 64 8.92 -11.41 -15.25
CA GLY A 64 8.11 -12.01 -16.30
C GLY A 64 8.94 -12.47 -17.51
N VAL A 65 9.99 -11.73 -17.88
CA VAL A 65 10.90 -12.12 -18.98
C VAL A 65 11.74 -13.35 -18.64
N ILE A 66 12.21 -13.48 -17.40
CA ILE A 66 13.08 -14.59 -16.97
C ILE A 66 12.31 -15.77 -16.34
N GLY A 67 10.98 -15.67 -16.23
CA GLY A 67 10.12 -16.72 -15.69
C GLY A 67 10.21 -16.91 -14.18
N VAL A 68 10.32 -15.81 -13.41
CA VAL A 68 10.23 -15.86 -11.94
C VAL A 68 8.82 -16.31 -11.56
N ALA A 69 8.70 -17.41 -10.80
CA ALA A 69 7.40 -17.85 -10.31
C ALA A 69 6.82 -16.86 -9.29
N GLY A 70 5.53 -16.53 -9.45
CA GLY A 70 4.81 -15.67 -8.52
C GLY A 70 5.21 -14.19 -8.60
N GLU A 71 5.80 -13.77 -9.71
CA GLU A 71 6.27 -12.41 -9.94
C GLU A 71 5.13 -11.38 -9.84
N GLY A 72 3.92 -11.76 -10.27
CA GLY A 72 2.73 -10.91 -10.19
C GLY A 72 2.33 -10.63 -8.75
N GLU A 73 2.23 -11.66 -7.92
CA GLU A 73 1.86 -11.57 -6.50
C GLU A 73 2.94 -10.82 -5.71
N LEU A 74 4.21 -11.10 -5.99
CA LEU A 74 5.33 -10.42 -5.35
C LEU A 74 5.39 -8.94 -5.75
N ALA A 75 5.18 -8.61 -7.04
CA ALA A 75 5.11 -7.22 -7.49
C ALA A 75 3.93 -6.49 -6.84
N ALA A 76 2.76 -7.14 -6.75
CA ALA A 76 1.60 -6.59 -6.06
C ALA A 76 1.88 -6.35 -4.56
N LEU A 77 2.58 -7.27 -3.89
CA LEU A 77 2.99 -7.12 -2.51
C LEU A 77 3.96 -5.95 -2.32
N LEU A 78 4.97 -5.82 -3.19
CA LEU A 78 5.92 -4.71 -3.16
C LEU A 78 5.21 -3.37 -3.37
N ALA A 79 4.35 -3.28 -4.38
CA ALA A 79 3.61 -2.05 -4.69
C ALA A 79 2.64 -1.69 -3.56
N GLY A 80 1.79 -2.64 -3.15
CA GLY A 80 0.80 -2.45 -2.08
C GLY A 80 1.45 -2.14 -0.74
N GLY A 81 2.50 -2.87 -0.37
CA GLY A 81 3.26 -2.67 0.87
C GLY A 81 4.01 -1.34 0.88
N GLY A 82 4.65 -0.99 -0.23
CA GLY A 82 5.35 0.28 -0.40
C GLY A 82 4.43 1.50 -0.28
N LEU A 83 3.28 1.47 -0.97
CA LEU A 83 2.28 2.53 -0.88
C LEU A 83 1.64 2.59 0.50
N SER A 84 1.28 1.43 1.08
CA SER A 84 0.78 1.33 2.45
C SER A 84 1.71 2.01 3.44
N PHE A 85 2.99 1.67 3.40
CA PHE A 85 4.01 2.26 4.25
C PHE A 85 4.16 3.76 4.00
N GLY A 86 4.26 4.17 2.73
CA GLY A 86 4.41 5.56 2.32
C GLY A 86 3.27 6.46 2.81
N PHE A 87 2.02 6.07 2.58
CA PHE A 87 0.84 6.82 3.03
C PHE A 87 0.70 6.81 4.54
N HIS A 88 0.91 5.67 5.20
CA HIS A 88 0.80 5.57 6.65
C HIS A 88 1.82 6.45 7.36
N ARG A 89 3.10 6.35 6.97
CA ARG A 89 4.17 7.22 7.51
C ARG A 89 3.93 8.68 7.17
N GLY A 90 3.46 8.97 5.95
CA GLY A 90 3.11 10.33 5.54
C GLY A 90 2.03 10.95 6.43
N LEU A 91 1.01 10.19 6.82
CA LEU A 91 -0.02 10.65 7.75
C LEU A 91 0.49 10.76 9.19
N ALA A 92 1.26 9.77 9.66
CA ALA A 92 1.78 9.73 11.03
C ALA A 92 2.73 10.91 11.35
N GLU A 93 3.40 11.47 10.34
CA GLU A 93 4.25 12.66 10.52
C GLU A 93 3.47 13.98 10.52
N LEU A 94 2.30 14.00 9.89
CA LEU A 94 1.48 15.20 9.75
C LEU A 94 0.52 15.39 10.92
N ASN A 95 0.27 14.35 11.72
CA ASN A 95 -0.72 14.37 12.78
C ASN A 95 -0.29 13.52 13.97
N ARG A 96 -0.83 13.82 15.17
CA ARG A 96 -0.83 12.82 16.24
C ARG A 96 -1.78 11.69 15.81
N PRO A 97 -1.38 10.42 15.91
CA PRO A 97 -2.21 9.32 15.43
C PRO A 97 -3.53 9.29 16.23
N ASP A 98 -4.65 9.55 15.55
CA ASP A 98 -5.97 9.25 16.09
C ASP A 98 -6.20 7.75 15.98
N TRP A 99 -6.25 7.08 17.15
CA TRP A 99 -6.44 5.64 17.22
C TRP A 99 -7.78 5.22 16.62
N ARG A 100 -8.81 6.09 16.63
CA ARG A 100 -10.12 5.81 16.03
C ARG A 100 -10.01 5.74 14.51
N GLU A 101 -9.30 6.69 13.91
CA GLU A 101 -9.04 6.66 12.47
C GLU A 101 -8.16 5.47 12.08
N LEU A 102 -7.17 5.12 12.91
CA LEU A 102 -6.36 3.91 12.68
C LEU A 102 -7.21 2.64 12.76
N ALA A 103 -8.06 2.51 13.78
CA ALA A 103 -8.94 1.37 13.97
C ALA A 103 -9.95 1.24 12.82
N LEU A 104 -10.54 2.35 12.37
CA LEU A 104 -11.46 2.34 11.23
C LEU A 104 -10.77 1.88 9.94
N ARG A 105 -9.57 2.39 9.65
CA ARG A 105 -8.79 1.95 8.49
C ARG A 105 -8.45 0.48 8.57
N GLY A 106 -8.02 0.00 9.74
CA GLY A 106 -7.77 -1.42 9.99
C GLY A 106 -9.02 -2.29 9.80
N ALA A 107 -10.17 -1.86 10.33
CA ALA A 107 -11.43 -2.57 10.19
C ALA A 107 -11.89 -2.64 8.73
N LEU A 108 -11.80 -1.54 7.97
CA LEU A 108 -12.11 -1.53 6.54
C LEU A 108 -11.15 -2.45 5.76
N THR A 109 -9.86 -2.39 6.04
CA THR A 109 -8.87 -3.29 5.44
C THR A 109 -9.16 -4.75 5.72
N LEU A 110 -9.52 -5.08 6.96
CA LEU A 110 -9.91 -6.45 7.32
C LEU A 110 -11.18 -6.88 6.60
N ALA A 111 -12.24 -6.06 6.65
CA ALA A 111 -13.54 -6.39 6.04
C ALA A 111 -13.41 -6.60 4.53
N PHE A 112 -12.81 -5.66 3.81
CA PHE A 112 -12.63 -5.79 2.36
C PHE A 112 -11.61 -6.87 1.99
N GLY A 113 -10.55 -7.05 2.79
CA GLY A 113 -9.52 -8.05 2.51
C GLY A 113 -10.07 -9.46 2.64
N LEU A 114 -10.76 -9.75 3.73
CA LEU A 114 -11.44 -11.03 3.94
C LEU A 114 -12.50 -11.28 2.87
N PHE A 115 -13.29 -10.27 2.52
CA PHE A 115 -14.30 -10.38 1.46
C PHE A 115 -13.66 -10.72 0.10
N LEU A 116 -12.59 -10.03 -0.30
CA LEU A 116 -11.91 -10.31 -1.57
C LEU A 116 -11.26 -11.69 -1.58
N LEU A 117 -10.59 -12.09 -0.48
CA LEU A 117 -9.96 -13.41 -0.38
C LEU A 117 -10.99 -14.54 -0.45
N TRP A 118 -12.17 -14.37 0.15
CA TRP A 118 -13.29 -15.30 0.01
C TRP A 118 -13.81 -15.36 -1.44
N GLN A 119 -13.98 -14.21 -2.10
CA GLN A 119 -14.45 -14.15 -3.49
C GLN A 119 -13.54 -14.87 -4.48
N ILE A 120 -12.23 -14.87 -4.24
CA ILE A 120 -11.25 -15.56 -5.10
C ILE A 120 -10.94 -17.00 -4.66
N GLY A 121 -11.66 -17.52 -3.65
CA GLY A 121 -11.53 -18.90 -3.18
C GLY A 121 -10.25 -19.21 -2.41
N VAL A 122 -9.60 -18.18 -1.84
CA VAL A 122 -8.40 -18.34 -0.99
C VAL A 122 -8.78 -18.60 0.48
N LEU A 123 -9.97 -18.17 0.89
CA LEU A 123 -10.59 -18.44 2.19
C LEU A 123 -11.86 -19.29 2.06
#